data_AF-A0A0S8F470-F1
#
_entry.id   AF-A0A0S8F470-F1
#
_cell.length_a   1.000
_cell.length_b   1.000
_cell.length_c   1.000
_cell.angle_alpha   90.00
_cell.angle_beta   90.00
_cell.angle_gamma   90.00
#
_symmetry.space_group_name_H-M   'P 1'
#
loop_
_entity.id
_entity.type
_entity.pdbx_description
1 polymer ?
#
loop_
_entity_poly.entity_id
_entity_poly.type
_entity_poly.pdbx_seq_one_letter_code
_entity_poly.pdbx_strand_id
1 'polypeptide(L)' 'MSRVYNFSAGPAILPLEVLQQAQAEMTDWQGSGMSVMEMSHRGKEFVSIAQQAEQDLRELMAIPKNYQVLFLQGGASS' A
#
# COMPACT_ATOMS: atom_id res chain seq x y z
N MET A 1 -9.04 -0.31 -25.48
CA MET A 1 -7.99 -1.35 -25.56
C MET A 1 -8.27 -2.40 -24.50
N SER A 2 -8.13 -3.70 -24.81
CA SER A 2 -8.28 -4.78 -23.83
C SER A 2 -7.06 -4.86 -22.91
N ARG A 3 -7.26 -5.17 -21.64
CA ARG A 3 -6.16 -5.37 -20.68
C ARG A 3 -5.32 -6.59 -21.09
N VAL A 4 -4.01 -6.47 -21.01
CA VAL A 4 -3.06 -7.55 -21.38
C VAL A 4 -3.08 -8.65 -20.32
N TYR A 5 -2.99 -9.92 -20.75
CA TYR A 5 -2.71 -11.03 -19.85
C TYR A 5 -1.26 -11.00 -19.39
N ASN A 6 -1.04 -10.57 -18.15
CA ASN A 6 0.29 -10.47 -17.57
C ASN A 6 0.54 -11.66 -16.63
N PHE A 7 1.47 -12.55 -17.02
CA PHE A 7 1.89 -13.74 -16.27
C PHE A 7 3.30 -13.59 -15.66
N SER A 8 3.78 -12.36 -15.47
CA SER A 8 5.10 -12.11 -14.87
C SER A 8 5.22 -12.68 -13.45
N ALA A 9 6.41 -13.21 -13.12
CA ALA A 9 6.70 -13.85 -11.84
C ALA A 9 7.08 -12.86 -10.70
N GLY A 10 7.39 -11.60 -11.02
CA GLY A 10 7.81 -10.58 -10.05
C GLY A 10 8.66 -9.46 -10.69
N PRO A 11 8.28 -8.18 -10.56
CA PRO A 11 6.95 -7.70 -10.13
C PRO A 11 5.82 -8.28 -10.99
N ALA A 12 4.62 -8.37 -10.42
CA ALA A 12 3.48 -9.09 -10.99
C ALA A 12 2.24 -8.19 -11.15
N ILE A 13 1.11 -8.78 -11.55
CA ILE A 13 -0.14 -8.05 -11.77
C ILE A 13 -0.78 -7.58 -10.44
N LEU A 14 -1.28 -6.34 -10.44
CA LEU A 14 -2.15 -5.79 -9.39
C LEU A 14 -3.62 -5.88 -9.83
N PRO A 15 -4.57 -6.03 -8.89
CA PRO A 15 -6.01 -5.87 -9.20
C PRO A 15 -6.28 -4.53 -9.89
N LEU A 16 -7.22 -4.49 -10.85
CA LEU A 16 -7.48 -3.29 -11.65
C LEU A 16 -8.07 -2.17 -10.79
N GLU A 17 -8.97 -2.53 -9.88
CA GLU A 17 -9.64 -1.66 -8.94
C GLU A 17 -8.65 -0.89 -8.04
N VAL A 18 -7.57 -1.55 -7.60
CA VAL A 18 -6.51 -0.91 -6.80
C VAL A 18 -5.75 0.13 -7.61
N LEU A 19 -5.44 -0.17 -8.87
CA LEU A 19 -4.78 0.78 -9.77
C LEU A 19 -5.68 1.98 -10.08
N GLN A 20 -6.98 1.76 -10.25
CA GLN A 20 -7.96 2.82 -10.50
C GLN A 20 -8.13 3.73 -9.28
N GLN A 21 -8.15 3.16 -8.07
CA GLN A 21 -8.20 3.96 -6.84
C GLN A 21 -6.93 4.80 -6.68
N ALA A 22 -5.75 4.21 -6.80
CA ALA A 22 -4.49 4.94 -6.71
C ALA A 22 -4.37 6.03 -7.78
N GLN A 23 -4.89 5.79 -8.99
CA GLN A 23 -4.97 6.81 -10.04
C GLN A 23 -5.88 7.98 -9.63
N ALA A 24 -7.07 7.69 -9.11
CA ALA A 24 -8.04 8.71 -8.72
C ALA A 24 -7.55 9.60 -7.57
N GLU A 25 -6.75 9.03 -6.66
CA GLU A 25 -6.21 9.71 -5.47
C GLU A 25 -4.79 10.28 -5.68
N MET A 26 -4.21 10.12 -6.89
CA MET A 26 -2.78 10.37 -7.13
C MET A 26 -2.33 11.80 -6.79
N THR A 27 -3.16 12.79 -7.12
CA THR A 27 -2.86 14.22 -6.95
C THR A 27 -3.46 14.81 -5.67
N ASP A 28 -4.45 14.15 -5.09
CA ASP A 28 -5.10 14.56 -3.86
C ASP A 28 -5.64 13.33 -3.14
N TRP A 29 -4.94 12.92 -2.09
CA TRP A 29 -5.34 11.79 -1.29
C TRP A 29 -6.41 12.21 -0.30
N GLN A 30 -7.64 11.73 -0.53
CA GLN A 30 -8.78 11.91 0.38
C GLN A 30 -9.06 13.38 0.78
N GLY A 31 -8.77 14.34 -0.11
CA GLY A 31 -9.00 15.77 0.14
C GLY A 31 -7.93 16.41 1.02
N SER A 32 -6.75 15.79 1.19
CA SER A 32 -5.62 16.38 1.90
C SER A 32 -4.97 17.54 1.13
N GLY A 33 -5.32 17.72 -0.14
CA GLY A 33 -4.72 18.72 -1.03
C GLY A 33 -3.29 18.39 -1.46
N MET A 34 -2.88 17.12 -1.33
CA MET A 34 -1.53 16.64 -1.67
C MET A 34 -1.55 15.14 -1.98
N SER A 35 -0.56 14.70 -2.75
CA SER A 35 -0.32 13.27 -3.01
C SER A 35 0.18 12.56 -1.75
N VAL A 36 -0.11 11.26 -1.62
CA VAL A 36 0.51 10.40 -0.60
C VAL A 36 2.04 10.45 -0.63
N MET A 37 2.63 10.66 -1.81
CA MET A 37 4.08 10.75 -2.00
C MET A 37 4.69 12.05 -1.47
N GLU A 38 3.88 13.08 -1.20
CA GLU A 38 4.31 14.38 -0.68
C GLU A 38 4.11 14.48 0.84
N MET A 39 3.39 13.53 1.44
CA MET A 39 3.10 13.51 2.87
C MET A 39 4.36 13.24 3.70
N SER A 40 4.44 13.91 4.86
CA SER A 40 5.39 13.52 5.88
C SER A 40 5.08 12.12 6.39
N HIS A 41 6.09 11.25 6.46
CA HIS A 41 5.96 9.90 7.05
C HIS A 41 5.58 9.91 8.55
N ARG A 42 5.64 11.09 9.21
CA ARG A 42 5.18 11.29 10.60
C ARG A 42 3.86 12.07 10.68
N GLY A 43 3.34 12.51 9.53
CA GLY A 43 2.06 13.19 9.42
C GLY A 43 0.91 12.23 9.74
N LYS A 44 -0.22 12.78 10.20
CA LYS A 44 -1.37 11.97 10.64
C LYS A 44 -1.93 11.13 9.50
N GLU A 45 -1.94 11.71 8.30
CA GLU A 45 -2.40 11.10 7.06
C GLU A 45 -1.57 9.85 6.75
N PHE A 46 -0.25 9.98 6.60
CA PHE A 46 0.61 8.83 6.32
C PHE A 46 0.62 7.79 7.44
N VAL A 47 0.64 8.23 8.70
CA VAL A 47 0.60 7.31 9.86
C VAL A 47 -0.69 6.47 9.84
N SER A 48 -1.83 7.07 9.46
CA SER A 48 -3.09 6.32 9.34
C SER A 48 -3.02 5.25 8.25
N ILE A 49 -2.38 5.54 7.11
CA ILE A 49 -2.17 4.56 6.02
C ILE A 49 -1.31 3.40 6.52
N ALA A 50 -0.18 3.70 7.17
CA ALA A 50 0.73 2.68 7.67
C ALA A 50 0.09 1.78 8.75
N GLN A 51 -0.70 2.38 9.65
CA GLN A 51 -1.44 1.65 10.68
C GLN A 51 -2.53 0.76 10.08
N GLN A 52 -3.28 1.26 9.09
CA GLN A 52 -4.29 0.46 8.40
C GLN A 52 -3.66 -0.72 7.67
N ALA A 53 -2.54 -0.51 6.96
CA ALA A 53 -1.83 -1.58 6.27
C ALA A 53 -1.30 -2.68 7.23
N GLU A 54 -0.79 -2.30 8.41
CA GLU A 54 -0.37 -3.26 9.44
C GLU A 54 -1.56 -4.03 10.02
N GLN A 55 -2.65 -3.33 10.31
CA GLN A 55 -3.88 -3.92 10.86
C GLN A 55 -4.53 -4.88 9.87
N ASP A 56 -4.65 -4.50 8.60
CA ASP A 56 -5.20 -5.36 7.54
C ASP A 56 -4.40 -6.65 7.41
N LEU A 57 -3.06 -6.56 7.38
CA LEU A 57 -2.20 -7.74 7.33
C LEU A 57 -2.40 -8.63 8.56
N ARG A 58 -2.49 -8.02 9.75
CA ARG A 58 -2.71 -8.72 11.01
C ARG A 58 -4.04 -9.46 11.03
N GLU A 59 -5.11 -8.85 10.52
CA GLU A 59 -6.44 -9.45 10.43
C GLU A 59 -6.45 -10.61 9.43
N LEU A 60 -5.96 -10.39 8.20
CA LEU A 60 -5.94 -11.39 7.13
C LEU A 60 -5.12 -12.63 7.50
N MET A 61 -3.99 -12.43 8.19
CA MET A 61 -3.06 -13.50 8.56
C MET A 61 -3.25 -13.99 10.00
N ALA A 62 -4.23 -13.46 10.73
CA ALA A 62 -4.49 -13.74 12.14
C ALA A 62 -3.24 -13.62 13.04
N ILE A 63 -2.44 -12.57 12.85
CA ILE A 63 -1.16 -12.38 13.56
C ILE A 63 -1.42 -12.02 15.03
N PRO A 64 -0.90 -12.80 16.00
CA PRO A 64 -1.16 -12.55 17.42
C PRO A 64 -0.38 -11.32 17.94
N LYS A 65 -0.87 -10.72 19.02
CA LYS A 65 -0.38 -9.44 19.58
C LYS A 65 1.09 -9.48 20.04
N ASN A 66 1.65 -10.66 20.25
CA ASN A 66 3.05 -10.85 20.65
C ASN A 66 4.03 -10.87 19.47
N TYR A 67 3.57 -10.60 18.24
CA TYR A 67 4.40 -10.43 17.05
C TYR A 67 4.35 -8.99 16.54
N GLN A 68 5.48 -8.55 16.00
CA GLN A 68 5.63 -7.24 15.36
C GLN A 68 5.66 -7.39 13.84
N VAL A 69 4.99 -6.46 13.14
CA VAL A 69 5.03 -6.34 11.68
C VAL A 69 5.94 -5.17 11.34
N LEU A 70 6.90 -5.39 10.45
CA LEU A 70 7.87 -4.37 10.04
C LEU A 70 7.80 -4.17 8.52
N PHE A 71 7.76 -2.92 8.08
CA PHE A 71 7.91 -2.54 6.68
C PHE A 71 9.35 -2.09 6.43
N LEU A 72 10.14 -2.92 5.75
CA LEU A 72 11.57 -2.73 5.54
C LEU A 72 11.90 -2.60 4.04
N GLN A 73 12.97 -1.87 3.74
CA GLN A 73 13.56 -1.79 2.41
C GLN A 73 14.59 -2.93 2.21
N GLY A 74 15.09 -3.08 0.98
CA GLY A 74 16.13 -4.07 0.63
C GLY A 74 15.58 -5.38 0.04
N GLY A 75 14.28 -5.66 0.19
CA GLY A 75 13.69 -6.89 -0.32
C GLY A 75 14.15 -8.15 0.44
N ALA A 76 13.69 -9.33 0.01
CA ALA A 76 13.95 -10.58 0.73
C ALA A 76 15.42 -11.05 0.69
N SER A 77 16.22 -10.55 -0.25
CA SER A 77 17.59 -11.01 -0.48
C SER A 77 18.66 -10.24 0.29
N SER A 78 18.31 -9.10 0.91
CA SER A 78 19.27 -8.19 1.55
C SER A 78 19.32 -8.38 3.06
#